data_AF-A0A534ILK9-F1
#
_entry.id   AF-A0A534ILK9-F1
#
_cell.length_a   1.000
_cell.length_b   1.000
_cell.length_c   1.000
_cell.angle_alpha   90.00
_cell.angle_beta   90.00
_cell.angle_gamma   90.00
#
_symmetry.space_group_name_H-M   'P 1'
#
loop_
_entity.id
_entity.type
_entity.pdbx_description
1 polymer ?
#
loop_
_entity_poly.entity_id
_entity_poly.type
_entity_poly.pdbx_seq_one_letter_code
_entity_poly.pdbx_strand_id
1 'polypeptide(L)'
;MKALRDPREPAAFSLVVLIGFVVAKFIAVAVHEVMGHGVFTDALGGVFYGVYISPGSGFTLLFLPATTPPIASVLVDLAGITVDLLLGVAVFVAYPRVRSFVGRLFALLLLQSLFVYSLAYLALGTIESTGGDSYQAVQDLGAPFLTYAFLAVGILWALGSAYVISRELVVLTSADARFARQLTYLGLFWFVPLASGYVPAIAFGPGSAILYFLLFAAVGAIAFAAGWLLAPRIPDAGASPKARALGRVIPLAVAFAVVLPIWLGGFGLSDSAAHGILVREAPLEAEGTLSDSQVINVEVDLAADGNVTLEFRMRGVPPATSPLEDAVWNSFNDRADFPSWIAQSRCYARWMFNVTAWDARSASIDANGTIWSGAATVGQPRVVRMGVSNPVDEANLTTVSVNGTRAFLTIAPIDSLRYYPTAPCGLGFFDEMNLTWASSRFRLSSLQTQGGAPASPLIGGNFVRFRNPGPAEDAPTKYRLVLEVF
;
A
#
# COMPACT_ATOMS: atom_id res chain seq x y z
N MET A 1 -46.20 -15.21 10.20
CA MET A 1 -44.87 -14.56 10.27
C MET A 1 -44.53 -14.07 11.68
N LYS A 2 -44.51 -14.95 12.70
CA LYS A 2 -44.02 -14.59 14.06
C LYS A 2 -42.48 -14.52 14.12
N ALA A 3 -41.80 -15.33 13.31
CA ALA A 3 -40.34 -15.53 13.32
C ALA A 3 -39.46 -14.30 12.96
N LEU A 4 -40.04 -13.19 12.48
CA LEU A 4 -39.28 -11.96 12.16
C LEU A 4 -39.47 -10.83 13.18
N ARG A 5 -40.33 -11.01 14.19
CA ARG A 5 -40.64 -9.95 15.17
C ARG A 5 -39.74 -9.96 16.40
N ASP A 6 -39.17 -11.11 16.76
CA ASP A 6 -38.25 -11.24 17.89
C ASP A 6 -36.83 -11.46 17.36
N PRO A 7 -35.87 -10.54 17.61
CA PRO A 7 -34.46 -10.69 17.20
C PRO A 7 -33.74 -11.88 17.83
N ARG A 8 -34.37 -12.58 18.79
CA ARG A 8 -33.87 -13.83 19.37
C ARG A 8 -34.18 -15.04 18.51
N GLU A 9 -35.16 -14.99 17.62
CA GLU A 9 -35.43 -16.10 16.72
C GLU A 9 -34.23 -16.32 15.79
N PRO A 10 -33.76 -17.56 15.54
CA PRO A 10 -32.51 -17.80 14.81
C PRO A 10 -32.39 -17.07 13.45
N ALA A 11 -33.49 -16.98 12.71
CA ALA A 11 -33.55 -16.31 11.42
C ALA A 11 -33.50 -14.77 11.54
N ALA A 12 -34.18 -14.18 12.53
CA ALA A 12 -34.07 -12.75 12.81
C ALA A 12 -32.70 -12.40 13.41
N PHE A 13 -32.17 -13.28 14.26
CA PHE A 13 -30.85 -13.17 14.86
C PHE A 13 -29.76 -13.12 13.79
N SER A 14 -29.77 -14.04 12.82
CA SER A 14 -28.77 -14.06 11.75
C SER A 14 -28.82 -12.79 10.90
N LEU A 15 -30.02 -12.25 10.61
CA LEU A 15 -30.17 -10.99 9.90
C LEU A 15 -29.61 -9.81 10.71
N VAL A 16 -29.91 -9.74 12.01
CA VAL A 16 -29.37 -8.70 12.89
C VAL A 16 -27.85 -8.81 13.01
N VAL A 17 -27.30 -10.03 13.09
CA VAL A 17 -25.85 -10.27 13.07
C VAL A 17 -25.25 -9.79 11.76
N LEU A 18 -25.82 -10.14 10.60
CA LEU A 18 -25.29 -9.75 9.30
C LEU A 18 -25.23 -8.22 9.15
N ILE A 19 -26.37 -7.55 9.38
CA ILE A 19 -26.49 -6.10 9.27
C ILE A 19 -25.57 -5.41 10.29
N GLY A 20 -25.61 -5.88 11.54
CA GLY A 20 -24.81 -5.29 12.61
C GLY A 20 -23.33 -5.52 12.44
N PHE A 21 -22.92 -6.65 11.86
CA PHE A 21 -21.53 -6.96 11.58
C PHE A 21 -20.96 -6.03 10.51
N VAL A 22 -21.68 -5.81 9.40
CA VAL A 22 -21.25 -4.86 8.36
C VAL A 22 -21.05 -3.46 8.93
N VAL A 23 -22.02 -2.99 9.72
CA VAL A 23 -21.92 -1.66 10.37
C VAL A 23 -20.75 -1.63 11.36
N ALA A 24 -20.59 -2.66 12.20
CA ALA A 24 -19.51 -2.73 13.17
C ALA A 24 -18.13 -2.75 12.50
N LYS A 25 -17.98 -3.52 11.41
CA LYS A 25 -16.74 -3.58 10.63
C LYS A 25 -16.43 -2.27 9.92
N PHE A 26 -17.42 -1.66 9.29
CA PHE A 26 -17.22 -0.36 8.64
C PHE A 26 -16.76 0.69 9.65
N ILE A 27 -17.35 0.71 10.86
CA ILE A 27 -16.90 1.59 11.95
C ILE A 27 -15.48 1.24 12.38
N ALA A 28 -15.17 -0.04 12.60
CA ALA A 28 -13.84 -0.48 13.04
C ALA A 28 -12.75 -0.09 12.03
N VAL A 29 -12.94 -0.40 10.74
CA VAL A 29 -11.99 0.00 9.70
C VAL A 29 -11.89 1.53 9.60
N ALA A 30 -13.01 2.25 9.70
CA ALA A 30 -12.97 3.71 9.68
C ALA A 30 -12.13 4.30 10.82
N VAL A 31 -12.27 3.79 12.06
CA VAL A 31 -11.46 4.28 13.17
C VAL A 31 -10.01 3.83 13.07
N HIS A 32 -9.76 2.61 12.60
CA HIS A 32 -8.42 2.06 12.36
C HIS A 32 -7.63 2.93 11.37
N GLU A 33 -8.21 3.18 10.20
CA GLU A 33 -7.58 3.95 9.13
C GLU A 33 -7.51 5.45 9.45
N VAL A 34 -8.65 6.04 9.82
CA VAL A 34 -8.74 7.51 9.97
C VAL A 34 -8.15 7.96 11.30
N MET A 35 -8.56 7.37 12.42
CA MET A 35 -8.08 7.81 13.73
C MET A 35 -6.74 7.18 14.10
N GLY A 36 -6.55 5.91 13.74
CA GLY A 36 -5.32 5.16 13.96
C GLY A 36 -4.20 5.67 13.06
N HIS A 37 -4.17 5.34 11.77
CA HIS A 37 -3.05 5.78 10.93
C HIS A 37 -3.10 7.26 10.58
N GLY A 38 -4.24 7.77 10.09
CA GLY A 38 -4.34 9.12 9.52
C GLY A 38 -4.10 10.24 10.52
N VAL A 39 -4.99 10.39 11.51
CA VAL A 39 -4.92 11.47 12.51
C VAL A 39 -3.66 11.34 13.36
N PHE A 40 -3.20 10.12 13.66
CA PHE A 40 -1.96 9.92 14.41
C PHE A 40 -0.73 10.35 13.60
N THR A 41 -0.70 10.09 12.29
CA THR A 41 0.33 10.60 11.38
C THR A 41 0.37 12.13 11.40
N ASP A 42 -0.78 12.79 11.26
CA ASP A 42 -0.86 14.27 11.36
C ASP A 42 -0.34 14.76 12.73
N ALA A 43 -0.65 14.05 13.82
CA ALA A 43 -0.19 14.39 15.16
C ALA A 43 1.33 14.25 15.35
N LEU A 44 1.99 13.41 14.56
CA LEU A 44 3.45 13.25 14.53
C LEU A 44 4.14 14.23 13.56
N GLY A 45 3.39 15.14 12.93
CA GLY A 45 3.92 16.11 11.96
C GLY A 45 4.04 15.56 10.54
N GLY A 46 3.45 14.39 10.27
CA GLY A 46 3.26 13.86 8.92
C GLY A 46 2.04 14.44 8.22
N VAL A 47 1.65 13.81 7.12
CA VAL A 47 0.51 14.23 6.30
C VAL A 47 -0.37 13.02 5.99
N PHE A 48 -1.61 13.07 6.45
CA PHE A 48 -2.68 12.17 6.02
C PHE A 48 -3.45 12.77 4.83
N TYR A 49 -3.38 12.12 3.66
CA TYR A 49 -3.90 12.70 2.42
C TYR A 49 -4.91 11.83 1.65
N GLY A 50 -5.02 10.53 1.93
CA GLY A 50 -6.02 9.69 1.28
C GLY A 50 -6.48 8.54 2.18
N VAL A 51 -7.73 8.11 2.04
CA VAL A 51 -8.24 6.96 2.78
C VAL A 51 -9.23 6.16 1.97
N TYR A 52 -9.20 4.84 2.15
CA TYR A 52 -10.20 3.89 1.68
C TYR A 52 -10.76 3.09 2.85
N ILE A 53 -12.09 2.94 2.90
CA ILE A 53 -12.79 2.26 3.99
C ILE A 53 -13.82 1.30 3.40
N SER A 54 -13.71 0.02 3.76
CA SER A 54 -14.74 -0.98 3.51
C SER A 54 -14.90 -1.92 4.71
N PRO A 55 -16.00 -2.69 4.80
CA PRO A 55 -16.14 -3.72 5.83
C PRO A 55 -15.14 -4.88 5.71
N GLY A 56 -14.50 -5.06 4.55
CA GLY A 56 -13.56 -6.15 4.27
C GLY A 56 -12.09 -5.75 4.40
N SER A 57 -11.77 -4.51 4.05
CA SER A 57 -10.41 -3.95 4.01
C SER A 57 -10.44 -2.42 4.14
N GLY A 58 -9.31 -1.84 4.47
CA GLY A 58 -9.07 -0.40 4.44
C GLY A 58 -7.61 -0.15 4.13
N PHE A 59 -7.30 1.06 3.69
CA PHE A 59 -5.93 1.54 3.63
C PHE A 59 -5.90 3.07 3.73
N THR A 60 -4.77 3.57 4.20
CA THR A 60 -4.51 5.00 4.37
C THR A 60 -3.27 5.40 3.59
N LEU A 61 -3.38 6.49 2.85
CA LEU A 61 -2.26 7.12 2.17
C LEU A 61 -1.71 8.25 3.05
N LEU A 62 -0.46 8.08 3.46
CA LEU A 62 0.20 8.88 4.46
C LEU A 62 1.63 9.21 4.04
N PHE A 63 2.15 10.32 4.54
CA PHE A 63 3.54 10.73 4.35
C PHE A 63 4.16 11.12 5.68
N LEU A 64 5.31 10.55 6.00
CA LEU A 64 6.15 10.94 7.12
C LEU A 64 7.45 11.58 6.58
N PRO A 65 7.79 12.81 6.99
CA PRO A 65 9.05 13.43 6.59
C PRO A 65 10.27 12.59 6.96
N ALA A 66 11.32 12.62 6.13
CA ALA A 66 12.58 11.90 6.40
C ALA A 66 13.30 12.35 7.69
N THR A 67 12.94 13.52 8.25
CA THR A 67 13.43 14.00 9.54
C THR A 67 12.75 13.33 10.74
N THR A 68 11.68 12.58 10.50
CA THR A 68 10.92 11.88 11.55
C THR A 68 11.74 10.69 12.05
N PRO A 69 11.87 10.49 13.37
CA PRO A 69 12.63 9.36 13.89
C PRO A 69 11.97 8.03 13.46
N PRO A 70 12.74 6.95 13.21
CA PRO A 70 12.19 5.66 12.76
C PRO A 70 11.09 5.08 13.65
N ILE A 71 11.15 5.38 14.95
CA ILE A 71 10.12 4.96 15.90
C ILE A 71 8.73 5.53 15.56
N ALA A 72 8.64 6.65 14.85
CA ALA A 72 7.38 7.23 14.45
C ALA A 72 6.67 6.38 13.40
N SER A 73 7.39 5.80 12.44
CA SER A 73 6.82 4.87 11.44
C SER A 73 6.22 3.66 12.13
N VAL A 74 6.98 3.03 13.04
CA VAL A 74 6.52 1.92 13.89
C VAL A 74 5.26 2.29 14.69
N LEU A 75 5.21 3.50 15.25
CA LEU A 75 4.05 3.96 16.00
C LEU A 75 2.84 4.19 15.10
N VAL A 76 3.03 4.73 13.89
CA VAL A 76 1.98 4.89 12.89
C VAL A 76 1.45 3.53 12.44
N ASP A 77 2.31 2.56 12.15
CA ASP A 77 1.91 1.20 11.78
C ASP A 77 1.06 0.57 12.89
N LEU A 78 1.47 0.67 14.15
CA LEU A 78 0.72 0.08 15.25
C LEU A 78 -0.47 0.94 15.73
N ALA A 79 -0.66 2.15 15.21
CA ALA A 79 -1.68 3.07 15.69
C ALA A 79 -3.10 2.57 15.39
N GLY A 80 -3.33 2.00 14.20
CA GLY A 80 -4.61 1.38 13.81
C GLY A 80 -5.08 0.36 14.83
N ILE A 81 -4.24 -0.66 15.08
CA ILE A 81 -4.50 -1.72 16.07
C ILE A 81 -4.69 -1.13 17.46
N THR A 82 -3.87 -0.16 17.87
CA THR A 82 -3.93 0.44 19.20
C THR A 82 -5.26 1.16 19.42
N VAL A 83 -5.71 1.97 18.45
CA VAL A 83 -6.98 2.70 18.52
C VAL A 83 -8.16 1.74 18.59
N ASP A 84 -8.15 0.67 17.78
CA ASP A 84 -9.16 -0.37 17.84
C ASP A 84 -9.28 -0.96 19.24
N LEU A 85 -8.14 -1.37 19.84
CA LEU A 85 -8.13 -1.95 21.18
C LEU A 85 -8.63 -0.96 22.24
N LEU A 86 -8.21 0.30 22.19
CA LEU A 86 -8.68 1.32 23.13
C LEU A 86 -10.19 1.55 23.04
N LEU A 87 -10.73 1.62 21.82
CA LEU A 87 -12.17 1.74 21.61
C LEU A 87 -12.91 0.46 22.01
N GLY A 88 -12.33 -0.72 21.77
CA GLY A 88 -12.85 -1.99 22.22
C GLY A 88 -12.93 -2.07 23.75
N VAL A 89 -11.91 -1.60 24.48
CA VAL A 89 -11.96 -1.47 25.96
C VAL A 89 -13.09 -0.52 26.36
N ALA A 90 -13.25 0.63 25.69
CA ALA A 90 -14.33 1.56 25.99
C ALA A 90 -15.72 0.93 25.80
N VAL A 91 -15.92 0.19 24.69
CA VAL A 91 -17.15 -0.57 24.44
C VAL A 91 -17.36 -1.64 25.50
N PHE A 92 -16.30 -2.35 25.91
CA PHE A 92 -16.37 -3.39 26.94
C PHE A 92 -16.79 -2.80 28.30
N VAL A 93 -16.23 -1.66 28.69
CA VAL A 93 -16.59 -0.93 29.92
C VAL A 93 -18.02 -0.37 29.85
N ALA A 94 -18.49 0.03 28.67
CA ALA A 94 -19.86 0.50 28.46
C ALA A 94 -20.89 -0.64 28.39
N TYR A 95 -20.48 -1.84 27.98
CA TYR A 95 -21.36 -2.99 27.71
C TYR A 95 -22.36 -3.31 28.83
N PRO A 96 -21.99 -3.33 30.13
CA PRO A 96 -22.95 -3.60 31.22
C PRO A 96 -24.11 -2.59 31.28
N ARG A 97 -23.91 -1.36 30.82
CA ARG A 97 -24.91 -0.29 30.83
C ARG A 97 -25.95 -0.43 29.72
N VAL A 98 -25.67 -1.23 28.69
CA VAL A 98 -26.60 -1.48 27.58
C VAL A 98 -27.72 -2.42 28.05
N ARG A 99 -28.98 -2.00 27.91
CA ARG A 99 -30.15 -2.70 28.50
C ARG A 99 -30.98 -3.50 27.50
N SER A 100 -30.82 -3.26 26.20
CA SER A 100 -31.58 -3.94 25.15
C SER A 100 -30.85 -5.15 24.58
N PHE A 101 -31.59 -6.14 24.09
CA PHE A 101 -31.01 -7.31 23.42
C PHE A 101 -30.24 -6.90 22.17
N VAL A 102 -30.85 -6.15 21.25
CA VAL A 102 -30.20 -5.70 20.01
C VAL A 102 -28.97 -4.84 20.29
N GLY A 103 -29.04 -3.95 21.29
CA GLY A 103 -27.90 -3.11 21.66
C GLY A 103 -26.73 -3.91 22.22
N ARG A 104 -27.01 -4.90 23.08
CA ARG A 104 -25.96 -5.81 23.59
C ARG A 104 -25.35 -6.66 22.48
N LEU A 105 -26.18 -7.21 21.60
CA LEU A 105 -25.71 -7.98 20.45
C LEU A 105 -24.80 -7.14 19.55
N PHE A 106 -25.21 -5.90 19.23
CA PHE A 106 -24.38 -4.98 18.45
C PHE A 106 -23.07 -4.63 19.16
N ALA A 107 -23.09 -4.40 20.47
CA ALA A 107 -21.88 -4.17 21.24
C ALA A 107 -20.93 -5.39 21.22
N LEU A 108 -21.45 -6.62 21.22
CA LEU A 108 -20.64 -7.83 21.03
C LEU A 108 -20.03 -7.91 19.63
N LEU A 109 -20.74 -7.48 18.57
CA LEU A 109 -20.20 -7.40 17.20
C LEU A 109 -19.12 -6.31 17.05
N LEU A 110 -19.29 -5.17 17.75
CA LEU A 110 -18.25 -4.15 17.85
C LEU A 110 -17.01 -4.69 18.58
N LEU A 111 -17.18 -5.39 19.70
CA LEU A 111 -16.07 -6.03 20.41
C LEU A 111 -15.40 -7.12 19.59
N GLN A 112 -16.15 -7.87 18.81
CA GLN A 112 -15.59 -8.82 17.85
C GLN A 112 -14.71 -8.09 16.82
N SER A 113 -15.15 -6.93 16.33
CA SER A 113 -14.44 -6.16 15.29
C SER A 113 -13.21 -5.42 15.82
N LEU A 114 -13.34 -4.71 16.92
CA LEU A 114 -12.30 -3.85 17.52
C LEU A 114 -11.31 -4.61 18.42
N PHE A 115 -11.65 -5.82 18.85
CA PHE A 115 -10.84 -6.59 19.80
C PHE A 115 -10.38 -7.90 19.19
N VAL A 116 -11.30 -8.81 18.89
CA VAL A 116 -10.92 -10.16 18.42
C VAL A 116 -10.22 -10.07 17.07
N TYR A 117 -10.78 -9.32 16.12
CA TYR A 117 -10.17 -9.19 14.80
C TYR A 117 -8.90 -8.34 14.81
N SER A 118 -8.81 -7.26 15.58
CA SER A 118 -7.58 -6.47 15.67
C SER A 118 -6.45 -7.25 16.35
N LEU A 119 -6.75 -8.11 17.33
CA LEU A 119 -5.76 -9.03 17.94
C LEU A 119 -5.36 -10.17 17.00
N ALA A 120 -6.31 -10.71 16.23
CA ALA A 120 -6.00 -11.68 15.19
C ALA A 120 -5.17 -11.06 14.06
N TYR A 121 -5.45 -9.80 13.70
CA TYR A 121 -4.71 -9.02 12.72
C TYR A 121 -3.29 -8.72 13.22
N LEU A 122 -3.11 -8.34 14.50
CA LEU A 122 -1.79 -8.23 15.12
C LEU A 122 -0.97 -9.53 15.02
N ALA A 123 -1.62 -10.68 15.21
CA ALA A 123 -0.95 -11.97 15.14
C ALA A 123 -0.64 -12.43 13.71
N LEU A 124 -1.61 -12.32 12.80
CA LEU A 124 -1.48 -12.83 11.43
C LEU A 124 -0.74 -11.83 10.53
N GLY A 125 -0.90 -10.53 10.79
CA GLY A 125 -0.27 -9.44 10.08
C GLY A 125 1.24 -9.38 10.28
N THR A 126 1.80 -10.14 11.22
CA THR A 126 3.26 -10.22 11.42
C THR A 126 3.93 -11.20 10.45
N ILE A 127 3.15 -11.99 9.71
CA ILE A 127 3.64 -12.93 8.70
C ILE A 127 3.98 -12.14 7.43
N GLU A 128 5.21 -12.29 6.94
CA GLU A 128 5.75 -11.55 5.79
C GLU A 128 4.82 -11.48 4.57
N SER A 129 4.18 -12.59 4.21
CA SER A 129 3.29 -12.66 3.04
C SER A 129 2.01 -11.83 3.17
N THR A 130 1.71 -11.28 4.34
CA THR A 130 0.47 -10.52 4.59
C THR A 130 0.64 -9.02 4.45
N GLY A 131 1.88 -8.50 4.55
CA GLY A 131 2.15 -7.07 4.49
C GLY A 131 1.43 -6.23 5.55
N GLY A 132 0.97 -6.84 6.65
CA GLY A 132 0.20 -6.14 7.67
C GLY A 132 1.04 -5.25 8.57
N ASP A 133 0.38 -4.36 9.32
CA ASP A 133 0.99 -3.34 10.18
C ASP A 133 2.10 -3.88 11.09
N SER A 134 1.83 -5.02 11.74
CA SER A 134 2.79 -5.64 12.66
C SER A 134 4.03 -6.18 11.96
N TYR A 135 3.95 -6.57 10.69
CA TYR A 135 5.13 -6.93 9.90
C TYR A 135 5.96 -5.70 9.56
N GLN A 136 5.33 -4.60 9.14
CA GLN A 136 6.03 -3.34 8.86
C GLN A 136 6.73 -2.79 10.11
N ALA A 137 6.03 -2.78 11.25
CA ALA A 137 6.62 -2.41 12.54
C ALA A 137 7.83 -3.29 12.92
N VAL A 138 7.81 -4.59 12.62
CA VAL A 138 8.96 -5.49 12.86
C VAL A 138 10.14 -5.16 11.95
N GLN A 139 9.87 -4.88 10.67
CA GLN A 139 10.89 -4.49 9.69
C GLN A 139 11.56 -3.17 10.07
N ASP A 140 10.75 -2.16 10.39
CA ASP A 140 11.23 -0.83 10.77
C ASP A 140 12.05 -0.85 12.07
N LEU A 141 11.72 -1.73 13.01
CA LEU A 141 12.50 -1.93 14.24
C LEU A 141 13.77 -2.77 14.03
N GLY A 142 13.89 -3.49 12.90
CA GLY A 142 14.95 -4.48 12.69
C GLY A 142 14.94 -5.59 13.75
N ALA A 143 13.76 -5.96 14.24
CA ALA A 143 13.58 -6.80 15.43
C ALA A 143 12.78 -8.08 15.13
N PRO A 144 13.29 -9.03 14.33
CA PRO A 144 12.54 -10.19 13.84
C PRO A 144 12.03 -11.14 14.94
N PHE A 145 12.60 -11.08 16.14
CA PHE A 145 12.11 -11.85 17.28
C PHE A 145 10.70 -11.40 17.75
N LEU A 146 10.30 -10.16 17.46
CA LEU A 146 8.98 -9.65 17.80
C LEU A 146 7.86 -10.32 17.00
N THR A 147 8.16 -10.92 15.84
CA THR A 147 7.19 -11.69 15.04
C THR A 147 6.51 -12.77 15.88
N TYR A 148 7.32 -13.56 16.61
CA TYR A 148 6.78 -14.62 17.47
C TYR A 148 6.03 -14.07 18.68
N ALA A 149 6.45 -12.90 19.19
CA ALA A 149 5.78 -12.24 20.30
C ALA A 149 4.39 -11.75 19.88
N PHE A 150 4.26 -11.06 18.75
CA PHE A 150 2.97 -10.61 18.21
C PHE A 150 2.06 -11.78 17.85
N LEU A 151 2.60 -12.83 17.22
CA LEU A 151 1.84 -14.05 16.94
C LEU A 151 1.28 -14.68 18.22
N ALA A 152 2.13 -14.91 19.22
CA ALA A 152 1.74 -15.55 20.48
C ALA A 152 0.75 -14.69 21.27
N VAL A 153 1.06 -13.41 21.48
CA VAL A 153 0.21 -12.49 22.23
C VAL A 153 -1.12 -12.27 21.51
N GLY A 154 -1.10 -11.96 20.21
CA GLY A 154 -2.30 -11.74 19.43
C GLY A 154 -3.23 -12.95 19.42
N ILE A 155 -2.71 -14.17 19.21
CA ILE A 155 -3.54 -15.40 19.24
C ILE A 155 -4.11 -15.65 20.64
N LEU A 156 -3.29 -15.61 21.69
CA LEU A 156 -3.74 -15.89 23.06
C LEU A 156 -4.84 -14.91 23.49
N TRP A 157 -4.65 -13.62 23.21
CA TRP A 157 -5.61 -12.59 23.55
C TRP A 157 -6.86 -12.64 22.65
N ALA A 158 -6.72 -12.96 21.36
CA ALA A 158 -7.86 -13.14 20.47
C ALA A 158 -8.74 -14.31 20.92
N LEU A 159 -8.13 -15.45 21.28
CA LEU A 159 -8.83 -16.62 21.82
C LEU A 159 -9.52 -16.32 23.16
N GLY A 160 -8.81 -15.66 24.09
CA GLY A 160 -9.37 -15.25 25.37
C GLY A 160 -10.57 -14.30 25.20
N SER A 161 -10.44 -13.33 24.32
CA SER A 161 -11.50 -12.35 24.02
C SER A 161 -12.69 -13.00 23.32
N ALA A 162 -12.44 -13.88 22.35
CA ALA A 162 -13.47 -14.66 21.68
C ALA A 162 -14.23 -15.56 22.65
N TYR A 163 -13.55 -16.16 23.63
CA TYR A 163 -14.17 -16.93 24.69
C TYR A 163 -15.10 -16.07 25.57
N VAL A 164 -14.63 -14.89 26.02
CA VAL A 164 -15.43 -13.96 26.83
C VAL A 164 -16.67 -13.49 26.07
N ILE A 165 -16.51 -13.08 24.81
CA ILE A 165 -17.62 -12.66 23.93
C ILE A 165 -18.60 -13.81 23.72
N SER A 166 -18.11 -15.01 23.45
CA SER A 166 -18.93 -16.22 23.26
C SER A 166 -19.75 -16.54 24.52
N ARG A 167 -19.13 -16.44 25.70
CA ARG A 167 -19.82 -16.64 26.97
C ARG A 167 -20.92 -15.60 27.19
N GLU A 168 -20.63 -14.32 26.93
CA GLU A 168 -21.64 -13.27 27.03
C GLU A 168 -22.77 -13.44 26.02
N LEU A 169 -22.47 -13.91 24.81
CA LEU A 169 -23.48 -14.25 23.81
C LEU A 169 -24.39 -15.39 24.28
N VAL A 170 -23.82 -16.45 24.85
CA VAL A 170 -24.59 -17.57 25.40
C VAL A 170 -25.53 -17.08 26.50
N VAL A 171 -25.04 -16.23 27.42
CA VAL A 171 -25.89 -15.66 28.48
C VAL A 171 -26.97 -14.73 27.90
N LEU A 172 -26.64 -13.96 26.86
CA LEU A 172 -27.56 -13.05 26.20
C LEU A 172 -28.70 -13.79 25.48
N THR A 173 -28.38 -14.88 24.79
CA THR A 173 -29.33 -15.60 23.93
C THR A 173 -30.04 -16.72 24.66
N SER A 174 -29.39 -17.41 25.59
CA SER A 174 -29.93 -18.63 26.19
C SER A 174 -29.07 -19.26 27.31
N ALA A 175 -28.95 -18.58 28.46
CA ALA A 175 -28.16 -19.08 29.60
C ALA A 175 -28.55 -20.51 30.06
N ASP A 176 -29.85 -20.84 30.01
CA ASP A 176 -30.40 -22.13 30.46
C ASP A 176 -30.89 -23.04 29.31
N ALA A 177 -30.63 -22.69 28.04
CA ALA A 177 -31.09 -23.55 26.95
C ALA A 177 -30.17 -24.75 26.74
N ARG A 178 -30.72 -25.78 26.07
CA ARG A 178 -29.98 -26.95 25.62
C ARG A 178 -28.76 -26.54 24.80
N PHE A 179 -27.65 -27.27 24.98
CA PHE A 179 -26.37 -27.07 24.30
C PHE A 179 -26.48 -26.83 22.77
N ALA A 180 -27.35 -27.58 22.09
CA ALA A 180 -27.57 -27.43 20.64
C ALA A 180 -28.03 -26.01 20.23
N ARG A 181 -28.80 -25.33 21.08
CA ARG A 181 -29.25 -23.96 20.83
C ARG A 181 -28.11 -22.97 21.02
N GLN A 182 -27.34 -23.13 22.10
CA GLN A 182 -26.17 -22.30 22.36
C GLN A 182 -25.16 -22.40 21.21
N LEU A 183 -24.88 -23.62 20.74
CA LEU A 183 -24.07 -23.86 19.54
C LEU A 183 -24.64 -23.21 18.28
N THR A 184 -25.97 -23.20 18.12
CA THR A 184 -26.59 -22.56 16.95
C THR A 184 -26.34 -21.05 16.95
N TYR A 185 -26.55 -20.34 18.07
CA TYR A 185 -26.30 -18.90 18.12
C TYR A 185 -24.81 -18.56 18.02
N LEU A 186 -23.95 -19.35 18.64
CA LEU A 186 -22.49 -19.22 18.47
C LEU A 186 -22.10 -19.41 17.01
N GLY A 187 -22.63 -20.45 16.36
CA GLY A 187 -22.43 -20.71 14.94
C GLY A 187 -22.87 -19.52 14.09
N LEU A 188 -24.09 -19.02 14.28
CA LEU A 188 -24.60 -17.86 13.53
C LEU A 188 -23.79 -16.59 13.81
N PHE A 189 -23.37 -16.35 15.05
CA PHE A 189 -22.61 -15.17 15.45
C PHE A 189 -21.17 -15.18 14.91
N TRP A 190 -20.52 -16.34 14.82
CA TRP A 190 -19.13 -16.42 14.35
C TRP A 190 -19.05 -16.73 12.86
N PHE A 191 -19.88 -17.62 12.33
CA PHE A 191 -19.84 -18.04 10.93
C PHE A 191 -20.33 -16.95 9.98
N VAL A 192 -21.38 -16.19 10.33
CA VAL A 192 -21.89 -15.13 9.43
C VAL A 192 -20.82 -14.05 9.21
N PRO A 193 -20.16 -13.51 10.25
CA PRO A 193 -18.99 -12.64 10.09
C PRO A 193 -17.82 -13.26 9.32
N LEU A 194 -17.43 -14.50 9.65
CA LEU A 194 -16.32 -15.17 8.96
C LEU A 194 -16.61 -15.37 7.47
N ALA A 195 -17.79 -15.87 7.13
CA ALA A 195 -18.17 -16.10 5.74
C ALA A 195 -18.38 -14.79 4.96
N SER A 196 -18.85 -13.72 5.61
CA SER A 196 -19.00 -12.41 4.96
C SER A 196 -17.70 -11.62 4.84
N GLY A 197 -16.73 -11.84 5.73
CA GLY A 197 -15.40 -11.20 5.68
C GLY A 197 -14.40 -11.94 4.78
N TYR A 198 -14.39 -13.28 4.77
CA TYR A 198 -13.40 -14.07 4.01
C TYR A 198 -13.79 -14.36 2.57
N VAL A 199 -15.09 -14.48 2.23
CA VAL A 199 -15.50 -14.73 0.83
C VAL A 199 -15.08 -13.58 -0.11
N PRO A 200 -15.15 -12.31 0.30
CA PRO A 200 -14.50 -11.18 -0.39
C PRO A 200 -13.00 -11.33 -0.59
N ALA A 201 -12.26 -11.68 0.46
CA ALA A 201 -10.80 -11.77 0.43
C ALA A 201 -10.28 -12.95 -0.41
N ILE A 202 -11.10 -14.00 -0.57
CA ILE A 202 -10.78 -15.22 -1.34
C ILE A 202 -11.31 -15.14 -2.78
N ALA A 203 -12.18 -14.18 -3.11
CA ALA A 203 -12.72 -14.01 -4.46
C ALA A 203 -11.68 -13.41 -5.42
N PHE A 204 -10.86 -14.29 -5.98
CA PHE A 204 -10.17 -14.24 -7.27
C PHE A 204 -10.34 -12.95 -8.11
N GLY A 205 -9.31 -12.10 -8.12
CA GLY A 205 -9.07 -11.09 -9.15
C GLY A 205 -10.02 -9.88 -9.14
N PRO A 206 -9.89 -8.96 -10.11
CA PRO A 206 -10.73 -7.77 -10.24
C PRO A 206 -12.17 -8.20 -10.60
N GLY A 207 -12.96 -8.55 -9.59
CA GLY A 207 -14.25 -9.21 -9.71
C GLY A 207 -15.44 -8.27 -9.59
N SER A 208 -16.42 -8.45 -10.48
CA SER A 208 -17.68 -7.70 -10.57
C SER A 208 -18.38 -7.44 -9.22
N ALA A 209 -18.77 -6.18 -9.02
CA ALA A 209 -19.57 -5.71 -7.88
C ALA A 209 -20.85 -6.54 -7.62
N ILE A 210 -21.43 -7.04 -8.70
CA ILE A 210 -22.64 -7.85 -8.66
C ILE A 210 -22.33 -9.23 -8.08
N LEU A 211 -21.23 -9.86 -8.48
CA LEU A 211 -20.83 -11.17 -7.96
C LEU A 211 -20.49 -11.08 -6.47
N TYR A 212 -19.81 -10.01 -6.06
CA TYR A 212 -19.54 -9.69 -4.66
C TYR A 212 -20.84 -9.65 -3.83
N PHE A 213 -21.80 -8.83 -4.27
CA PHE A 213 -23.08 -8.68 -3.58
C PHE A 213 -23.88 -9.98 -3.58
N LEU A 214 -23.88 -10.74 -4.69
CA LEU A 214 -24.58 -12.02 -4.79
C LEU A 214 -23.98 -13.07 -3.86
N LEU A 215 -22.65 -13.15 -3.71
CA LEU A 215 -22.00 -14.08 -2.80
C LEU A 215 -22.29 -13.71 -1.34
N PHE A 216 -22.17 -12.43 -0.98
CA PHE A 216 -22.55 -11.92 0.33
C PHE A 216 -24.03 -12.22 0.65
N ALA A 217 -24.93 -11.93 -0.28
CA ALA A 217 -26.35 -12.21 -0.16
C ALA A 217 -26.64 -13.72 -0.08
N ALA A 218 -25.93 -14.55 -0.84
CA ALA A 218 -26.06 -16.00 -0.81
C ALA A 218 -25.61 -16.58 0.53
N VAL A 219 -24.48 -16.15 1.08
CA VAL A 219 -24.01 -16.54 2.42
C VAL A 219 -25.03 -16.12 3.49
N GLY A 220 -25.51 -14.88 3.44
CA GLY A 220 -26.55 -14.39 4.33
C GLY A 220 -27.85 -15.20 4.21
N ALA A 221 -28.25 -15.54 2.98
CA ALA A 221 -29.44 -16.34 2.68
C ALA A 221 -29.29 -17.80 3.16
N ILE A 222 -28.11 -18.41 3.02
CA ILE A 222 -27.82 -19.76 3.52
C ILE A 222 -27.87 -19.76 5.05
N ALA A 223 -27.25 -18.78 5.71
CA ALA A 223 -27.30 -18.68 7.17
C ALA A 223 -28.73 -18.43 7.67
N PHE A 224 -29.49 -17.58 6.97
CA PHE A 224 -30.91 -17.35 7.25
C PHE A 224 -31.74 -18.62 7.05
N ALA A 225 -31.57 -19.32 5.93
CA ALA A 225 -32.28 -20.55 5.62
C ALA A 225 -31.94 -21.67 6.61
N ALA A 226 -30.66 -21.81 7.00
CA ALA A 226 -30.23 -22.74 8.04
C ALA A 226 -30.87 -22.40 9.39
N GLY A 227 -30.85 -21.13 9.80
CA GLY A 227 -31.53 -20.66 11.01
C GLY A 227 -33.04 -20.93 10.97
N TRP A 228 -33.68 -20.70 9.81
CA TRP A 228 -35.11 -20.95 9.59
C TRP A 228 -35.46 -22.44 9.66
N LEU A 229 -34.68 -23.31 9.04
CA LEU A 229 -34.88 -24.77 9.05
C LEU A 229 -34.62 -25.39 10.43
N LEU A 230 -33.72 -24.78 11.21
CA LEU A 230 -33.42 -25.21 12.57
C LEU A 230 -34.42 -24.65 13.60
N ALA A 231 -35.11 -23.54 13.30
CA ALA A 231 -36.04 -22.88 14.23
C ALA A 231 -37.11 -23.81 14.83
N PRO A 232 -37.79 -24.71 14.07
CA PRO A 232 -38.79 -25.63 14.64
C PRO A 232 -38.19 -26.68 15.59
N ARG A 233 -36.88 -26.93 15.50
CA ARG A 233 -36.15 -27.91 16.31
C ARG A 233 -35.53 -27.28 17.57
N ILE A 234 -35.66 -25.97 17.71
CA ILE A 234 -35.11 -25.20 18.82
C ILE A 234 -36.30 -24.79 19.71
N PRO A 235 -36.30 -25.18 21.01
CA PRO A 235 -37.34 -24.75 21.95
C PRO A 235 -37.46 -23.22 22.01
N ASP A 236 -38.62 -22.67 22.39
CA ASP A 236 -38.85 -21.22 22.46
C ASP A 236 -37.79 -20.48 23.30
N ALA A 237 -37.48 -19.23 22.93
CA ALA A 237 -36.56 -18.38 23.69
C ALA A 237 -37.12 -18.09 25.09
N GLY A 238 -36.54 -18.70 26.12
CA GLY A 238 -36.74 -18.25 27.50
C GLY A 238 -36.33 -16.77 27.65
N ALA A 239 -36.90 -16.07 28.64
CA ALA A 239 -36.50 -14.70 28.92
C ALA A 239 -35.02 -14.65 29.33
N SER A 240 -34.20 -13.86 28.63
CA SER A 240 -32.80 -13.64 29.03
C SER A 240 -32.76 -12.86 30.35
N PRO A 241 -32.00 -13.32 31.38
CA PRO A 241 -31.87 -12.60 32.64
C PRO A 241 -31.24 -11.20 32.50
N LYS A 242 -30.43 -10.99 31.44
CA LYS A 242 -29.63 -9.78 31.24
C LYS A 242 -30.26 -8.74 30.29
N ALA A 243 -31.28 -9.10 29.52
CA ALA A 243 -31.94 -8.19 28.57
C ALA A 243 -33.41 -7.94 28.93
N ARG A 244 -33.67 -6.80 29.59
CA ARG A 244 -35.03 -6.42 30.06
C ARG A 244 -35.98 -6.03 28.92
N ALA A 245 -35.45 -5.61 27.77
CA ALA A 245 -36.22 -5.26 26.57
C ALA A 245 -35.54 -5.79 25.29
N LEU A 246 -36.31 -6.12 24.25
CA LEU A 246 -35.78 -6.56 22.95
C LEU A 246 -34.94 -5.46 22.27
N GLY A 247 -35.35 -4.20 22.40
CA GLY A 247 -34.77 -3.09 21.63
C GLY A 247 -35.35 -3.00 20.22
N ARG A 248 -35.21 -1.84 19.58
CA ARG A 248 -35.66 -1.61 18.21
C ARG A 248 -34.53 -1.92 17.24
N VAL A 249 -34.82 -2.67 16.16
CA VAL A 249 -33.86 -2.95 15.07
C VAL A 249 -33.69 -1.74 14.14
N ILE A 250 -34.64 -0.81 14.15
CA ILE A 250 -34.69 0.37 13.26
C ILE A 250 -33.37 1.16 13.23
N PRO A 251 -32.73 1.53 14.37
CA PRO A 251 -31.49 2.30 14.33
C PRO A 251 -30.36 1.55 13.62
N LEU A 252 -30.28 0.23 13.79
CA LEU A 252 -29.29 -0.61 13.12
C LEU A 252 -29.55 -0.71 11.62
N ALA A 253 -30.81 -0.86 11.23
CA ALA A 253 -31.22 -0.86 9.83
C ALA A 253 -30.94 0.50 9.15
N VAL A 254 -31.17 1.61 9.85
CA VAL A 254 -30.83 2.96 9.37
C VAL A 254 -29.32 3.11 9.22
N ALA A 255 -28.54 2.69 10.22
CA ALA A 255 -27.07 2.73 10.13
C ALA A 255 -26.57 1.93 8.92
N PHE A 256 -27.10 0.73 8.69
CA PHE A 256 -26.76 -0.07 7.52
C PHE A 256 -27.20 0.59 6.20
N ALA A 257 -28.39 1.17 6.14
CA ALA A 257 -28.86 1.90 4.97
C ALA A 257 -28.03 3.14 4.64
N VAL A 258 -27.31 3.72 5.62
CA VAL A 258 -26.34 4.80 5.43
C VAL A 258 -24.97 4.26 5.02
N VAL A 259 -24.49 3.19 5.68
CA VAL A 259 -23.19 2.57 5.38
C VAL A 259 -23.15 2.00 3.97
N LEU A 260 -24.23 1.34 3.52
CA LEU A 260 -24.27 0.66 2.23
C LEU A 260 -23.96 1.58 1.03
N PRO A 261 -24.63 2.74 0.84
CA PRO A 261 -24.29 3.64 -0.27
C PRO A 261 -22.91 4.30 -0.12
N ILE A 262 -22.47 4.60 1.11
CA ILE A 262 -21.12 5.16 1.35
C ILE A 262 -20.05 4.15 0.95
N TRP A 263 -20.21 2.90 1.35
CA TRP A 263 -19.31 1.81 1.00
C TRP A 263 -19.34 1.53 -0.51
N LEU A 264 -20.51 1.23 -1.09
CA LEU A 264 -20.62 0.79 -2.48
C LEU A 264 -20.36 1.90 -3.49
N GLY A 265 -20.85 3.12 -3.21
CA GLY A 265 -20.77 4.26 -4.13
C GLY A 265 -19.63 5.23 -3.82
N GLY A 266 -19.34 5.47 -2.55
CA GLY A 266 -18.31 6.41 -2.13
C GLY A 266 -16.90 5.80 -2.14
N PHE A 267 -16.73 4.67 -1.46
CA PHE A 267 -15.41 4.06 -1.30
C PHE A 267 -15.09 3.04 -2.39
N GLY A 268 -16.05 2.24 -2.83
CA GLY A 268 -15.81 1.10 -3.71
C GLY A 268 -15.68 -0.22 -2.93
N LEU A 269 -15.79 -1.33 -3.65
CA LEU A 269 -15.98 -2.65 -3.05
C LEU A 269 -14.72 -3.37 -2.58
N SER A 270 -13.60 -3.05 -3.22
CA SER A 270 -12.30 -3.67 -2.97
C SER A 270 -11.22 -2.60 -3.12
N ASP A 271 -10.01 -2.94 -2.66
CA ASP A 271 -8.84 -2.07 -2.77
C ASP A 271 -8.59 -1.68 -4.24
N SER A 272 -8.69 -2.63 -5.18
CA SER A 272 -8.52 -2.37 -6.61
C SER A 272 -9.60 -1.49 -7.25
N ALA A 273 -10.75 -1.33 -6.59
CA ALA A 273 -11.87 -0.51 -7.05
C ALA A 273 -12.08 0.70 -6.12
N ALA A 274 -11.10 1.03 -5.29
CA ALA A 274 -11.18 2.10 -4.31
C ALA A 274 -11.27 3.47 -5.00
N HIS A 275 -12.41 4.14 -4.88
CA HIS A 275 -12.57 5.56 -5.23
C HIS A 275 -12.14 6.47 -4.07
N GLY A 276 -12.22 5.96 -2.83
CA GLY A 276 -11.60 6.57 -1.66
C GLY A 276 -12.04 8.00 -1.36
N ILE A 277 -11.35 8.62 -0.41
CA ILE A 277 -11.46 10.07 -0.16
C ILE A 277 -10.05 10.64 -0.14
N LEU A 278 -9.79 11.61 -1.00
CA LEU A 278 -8.65 12.52 -0.86
C LEU A 278 -8.98 13.53 0.23
N VAL A 279 -8.27 13.43 1.35
CA VAL A 279 -8.46 14.31 2.51
C VAL A 279 -7.80 15.67 2.25
N ARG A 280 -6.68 15.65 1.55
CA ARG A 280 -5.98 16.83 1.04
C ARG A 280 -5.08 16.42 -0.13
N GLU A 281 -4.54 17.40 -0.83
CA GLU A 281 -3.53 17.15 -1.86
C GLU A 281 -2.29 16.49 -1.24
N ALA A 282 -1.76 15.45 -1.87
CA ALA A 282 -0.56 14.78 -1.37
C ALA A 282 0.63 15.74 -1.33
N PRO A 283 1.50 15.73 -0.31
CA PRO A 283 2.68 16.59 -0.28
C PRO A 283 3.63 16.25 -1.43
N LEU A 284 4.40 17.23 -1.92
CA LEU A 284 5.34 17.00 -3.04
C LEU A 284 6.39 15.95 -2.65
N GLU A 285 6.82 15.99 -1.40
CA GLU A 285 7.83 15.13 -0.82
C GLU A 285 7.41 13.65 -0.78
N ALA A 286 6.10 13.36 -0.83
CA ALA A 286 5.60 11.99 -0.95
C ALA A 286 5.90 11.36 -2.32
N GLU A 287 6.12 12.17 -3.35
CA GLU A 287 6.46 11.67 -4.68
C GLU A 287 7.71 10.79 -4.65
N GLY A 288 8.72 11.19 -3.87
CA GLY A 288 9.95 10.42 -3.72
C GLY A 288 9.73 9.06 -3.05
N THR A 289 8.85 8.98 -2.05
CA THR A 289 8.54 7.72 -1.35
C THR A 289 7.64 6.78 -2.17
N LEU A 290 6.85 7.33 -3.10
CA LEU A 290 6.05 6.54 -4.03
C LEU A 290 6.87 6.02 -5.21
N SER A 291 8.15 6.38 -5.29
CA SER A 291 8.99 6.13 -6.45
C SER A 291 9.81 4.84 -6.42
N ASP A 292 9.55 3.91 -5.50
CA ASP A 292 10.36 2.69 -5.28
C ASP A 292 10.53 1.75 -6.50
N SER A 293 9.91 2.06 -7.64
CA SER A 293 10.18 1.47 -8.95
C SER A 293 10.56 2.55 -9.97
N GLN A 294 11.69 3.24 -9.75
CA GLN A 294 12.05 4.36 -10.60
C GLN A 294 12.35 3.90 -12.02
N VAL A 295 11.56 4.43 -12.94
CA VAL A 295 11.91 4.44 -14.35
C VAL A 295 12.93 5.53 -14.54
N ILE A 296 14.17 5.15 -14.86
CA ILE A 296 15.25 6.13 -15.04
C ILE A 296 15.85 5.96 -16.43
N ASN A 297 15.63 6.97 -17.26
CA ASN A 297 16.32 7.12 -18.53
C ASN A 297 17.38 8.19 -18.37
N VAL A 298 18.60 7.91 -18.85
CA VAL A 298 19.70 8.88 -18.84
C VAL A 298 20.21 9.12 -20.26
N GLU A 299 20.23 10.37 -20.67
CA GLU A 299 20.90 10.81 -21.89
C GLU A 299 22.22 11.48 -21.54
N VAL A 300 23.30 11.03 -22.18
CA VAL A 300 24.67 11.56 -22.03
C VAL A 300 25.04 12.22 -23.34
N ASP A 301 25.00 13.55 -23.40
CA ASP A 301 25.32 14.30 -24.61
C ASP A 301 26.74 14.88 -24.53
N LEU A 302 27.56 14.50 -25.51
CA LEU A 302 28.88 15.06 -25.75
C LEU A 302 28.81 16.14 -26.83
N ALA A 303 28.90 17.39 -26.39
CA ALA A 303 28.91 18.54 -27.26
C ALA A 303 30.19 18.64 -28.09
N ALA A 304 30.12 19.39 -29.19
CA ALA A 304 31.25 19.55 -30.11
C ALA A 304 32.47 20.22 -29.48
N ASP A 305 32.35 20.91 -28.35
CA ASP A 305 33.49 21.48 -27.61
C ASP A 305 34.17 20.47 -26.66
N GLY A 306 33.57 19.29 -26.48
CA GLY A 306 34.03 18.26 -25.56
C GLY A 306 33.30 18.27 -24.21
N ASN A 307 32.35 19.20 -24.00
CA ASN A 307 31.57 19.25 -22.77
C ASN A 307 30.56 18.10 -22.71
N VAL A 308 30.36 17.53 -21.52
CA VAL A 308 29.41 16.44 -21.28
C VAL A 308 28.27 16.96 -20.42
N THR A 309 27.05 16.75 -20.91
CA THR A 309 25.83 17.01 -20.14
C THR A 309 25.07 15.72 -19.91
N LEU A 310 24.45 15.60 -18.73
CA LEU A 310 23.58 14.46 -18.41
C LEU A 310 22.16 14.96 -18.30
N GLU A 311 21.22 14.31 -18.98
CA GLU A 311 19.80 14.54 -18.81
C GLU A 311 19.17 13.29 -18.22
N PHE A 312 18.78 13.37 -16.95
CA PHE A 312 17.99 12.34 -16.29
C PHE A 312 16.52 12.61 -16.56
N ARG A 313 15.82 11.60 -17.07
CA ARG A 313 14.37 11.60 -17.22
C ARG A 313 13.80 10.50 -16.34
N MET A 314 13.07 10.91 -15.32
CA MET A 314 12.61 10.02 -14.26
C MET A 314 11.08 10.05 -14.17
N ARG A 315 10.46 8.90 -13.92
CA ARG A 315 9.07 8.84 -13.45
C ARG A 315 8.96 7.78 -12.38
N GLY A 316 8.49 8.21 -11.22
CA GLY A 316 8.53 7.43 -9.99
C GLY A 316 7.16 7.28 -9.38
N VAL A 317 6.20 6.79 -10.17
CA VAL A 317 4.91 6.41 -9.60
C VAL A 317 4.52 5.08 -10.23
N PRO A 318 4.34 4.00 -9.45
CA PRO A 318 3.99 2.69 -9.98
C PRO A 318 2.65 2.78 -10.71
N PRO A 319 2.30 1.80 -11.57
CA PRO A 319 0.94 1.73 -12.11
C PRO A 319 -0.07 1.75 -10.95
N ALA A 320 -1.01 2.69 -11.00
CA ALA A 320 -2.06 2.76 -9.99
C ALA A 320 -2.87 1.46 -9.99
N THR A 321 -3.10 0.91 -8.79
CA THR A 321 -3.90 -0.30 -8.60
C THR A 321 -5.37 0.01 -8.35
N SER A 322 -5.69 1.27 -8.03
CA SER A 322 -7.05 1.75 -7.74
C SER A 322 -7.32 3.17 -8.26
N PRO A 323 -8.59 3.56 -8.43
CA PRO A 323 -8.95 4.95 -8.76
C PRO A 323 -8.45 6.01 -7.76
N LEU A 324 -8.36 5.70 -6.46
CA LEU A 324 -7.82 6.60 -5.43
C LEU A 324 -6.33 6.83 -5.64
N GLU A 325 -5.56 5.75 -5.88
CA GLU A 325 -4.13 5.87 -6.22
C GLU A 325 -3.95 6.65 -7.51
N ASP A 326 -4.76 6.37 -8.54
CA ASP A 326 -4.70 7.10 -9.81
C ASP A 326 -4.93 8.60 -9.61
N ALA A 327 -5.88 8.99 -8.75
CA ALA A 327 -6.12 10.39 -8.41
C ALA A 327 -4.91 11.04 -7.72
N VAL A 328 -4.23 10.33 -6.79
CA VAL A 328 -3.00 10.82 -6.16
C VAL A 328 -1.86 10.88 -7.17
N TRP A 329 -1.68 9.86 -8.01
CA TRP A 329 -0.55 9.76 -8.93
C TRP A 329 -0.65 10.84 -9.99
N ASN A 330 -1.87 11.06 -10.49
CA ASN A 330 -2.17 12.14 -11.43
C ASN A 330 -1.99 13.53 -10.81
N SER A 331 -2.09 13.66 -9.49
CA SER A 331 -1.75 14.93 -8.83
C SER A 331 -0.28 15.31 -8.99
N PHE A 332 0.63 14.38 -9.32
CA PHE A 332 2.06 14.68 -9.56
C PHE A 332 2.39 14.87 -11.04
N ASN A 333 1.39 14.96 -11.93
CA ASN A 333 1.62 15.14 -13.37
C ASN A 333 2.07 16.57 -13.72
N ASP A 334 1.67 17.56 -12.93
CA ASP A 334 1.92 18.99 -13.15
C ASP A 334 2.77 19.65 -12.06
N ARG A 335 3.20 18.88 -11.05
CA ARG A 335 4.02 19.32 -9.94
C ARG A 335 4.99 18.20 -9.52
N ALA A 336 6.16 18.57 -9.01
CA ALA A 336 7.21 17.61 -8.65
C ALA A 336 8.11 18.11 -7.52
N ASP A 337 8.63 17.21 -6.71
CA ASP A 337 9.67 17.47 -5.71
C ASP A 337 11.06 17.53 -6.38
N PHE A 338 11.32 18.64 -7.09
CA PHE A 338 12.61 18.84 -7.75
C PHE A 338 13.82 18.77 -6.80
N PRO A 339 13.78 19.25 -5.55
CA PRO A 339 14.85 19.01 -4.59
C PRO A 339 15.24 17.53 -4.47
N SER A 340 14.26 16.62 -4.34
CA SER A 340 14.51 15.17 -4.31
C SER A 340 15.07 14.65 -5.64
N TRP A 341 14.44 14.98 -6.77
CA TRP A 341 14.89 14.54 -8.10
C TRP A 341 16.31 15.03 -8.44
N ILE A 342 16.68 16.25 -8.03
CA ILE A 342 18.02 16.80 -8.20
C ILE A 342 19.03 16.07 -7.31
N ALA A 343 18.69 15.83 -6.03
CA ALA A 343 19.57 15.12 -5.11
C ALA A 343 19.86 13.69 -5.62
N GLN A 344 18.84 13.02 -6.13
CA GLN A 344 18.96 11.70 -6.71
C GLN A 344 19.76 11.70 -8.03
N SER A 345 19.49 12.63 -8.94
CA SER A 345 20.26 12.79 -10.18
C SER A 345 21.75 13.06 -9.90
N ARG A 346 22.07 13.87 -8.89
CA ARG A 346 23.46 14.09 -8.44
C ARG A 346 24.09 12.79 -7.93
N CYS A 347 23.34 12.00 -7.17
CA CYS A 347 23.83 10.72 -6.66
C CYS A 347 24.14 9.75 -7.80
N TYR A 348 23.20 9.59 -8.74
CA TYR A 348 23.42 8.78 -9.95
C TYR A 348 24.57 9.29 -10.80
N ALA A 349 24.67 10.60 -11.06
CA ALA A 349 25.76 11.18 -11.85
C ALA A 349 27.15 10.91 -11.24
N ARG A 350 27.29 11.01 -9.91
CA ARG A 350 28.53 10.68 -9.17
C ARG A 350 28.88 9.20 -9.23
N TRP A 351 27.89 8.34 -9.41
CA TRP A 351 28.08 6.90 -9.46
C TRP A 351 28.40 6.43 -10.88
N MET A 352 27.70 6.98 -11.88
CA MET A 352 27.94 6.74 -13.30
C MET A 352 29.31 7.23 -13.76
N PHE A 353 29.76 8.36 -13.23
CA PHE A 353 31.02 9.01 -13.58
C PHE A 353 31.85 9.26 -12.34
N ASN A 354 33.15 9.03 -12.40
CA ASN A 354 34.07 9.32 -11.30
C ASN A 354 34.36 10.83 -11.16
N VAL A 355 33.30 11.64 -11.02
CA VAL A 355 33.31 13.10 -10.91
C VAL A 355 32.64 13.50 -9.60
N THR A 356 33.30 14.38 -8.85
CA THR A 356 32.89 14.71 -7.48
C THR A 356 31.82 15.81 -7.42
N ALA A 357 31.82 16.70 -8.41
CA ALA A 357 30.98 17.90 -8.44
C ALA A 357 30.06 17.97 -9.67
N TRP A 358 28.76 17.73 -9.43
CA TRP A 358 27.68 17.85 -10.41
C TRP A 358 26.66 18.87 -9.95
N ASP A 359 26.27 19.80 -10.83
CA ASP A 359 25.21 20.77 -10.57
C ASP A 359 24.05 20.62 -11.54
N ALA A 360 22.84 20.79 -11.00
CA ALA A 360 21.63 20.88 -11.79
C ALA A 360 21.62 22.23 -12.53
N ARG A 361 21.65 22.16 -13.86
CA ARG A 361 21.52 23.31 -14.76
C ARG A 361 20.07 23.70 -14.94
N SER A 362 19.17 22.72 -14.97
CA SER A 362 17.72 22.92 -15.01
C SER A 362 16.99 21.70 -14.48
N ALA A 363 15.79 21.92 -13.94
CA ALA A 363 14.85 20.86 -13.60
C ALA A 363 13.44 21.28 -14.04
N SER A 364 12.71 20.37 -14.69
CA SER A 364 11.38 20.64 -15.26
C SER A 364 10.56 19.37 -15.42
N ILE A 365 9.24 19.51 -15.60
CA ILE A 365 8.38 18.42 -16.08
C ILE A 365 8.25 18.59 -17.59
N ASP A 366 8.58 17.54 -18.35
CA ASP A 366 8.34 17.55 -19.79
C ASP A 366 6.93 17.05 -20.08
N ALA A 367 5.96 17.97 -20.17
CA ALA A 367 4.54 17.65 -20.32
C ALA A 367 4.21 16.77 -21.55
N ASN A 368 5.03 16.83 -22.61
CA ASN A 368 4.85 16.05 -23.83
C ASN A 368 5.89 14.92 -23.97
N GLY A 369 6.82 14.85 -23.02
CA GLY A 369 7.88 13.87 -23.00
C GLY A 369 7.36 12.49 -22.69
N THR A 370 8.13 11.50 -23.13
CA THR A 370 7.93 10.11 -22.74
C THR A 370 9.25 9.45 -22.41
N ILE A 371 9.21 8.46 -21.52
CA ILE A 371 10.34 7.62 -21.15
C ILE A 371 9.96 6.15 -21.26
N TRP A 372 10.98 5.30 -21.41
CA TRP A 372 10.83 3.86 -21.53
C TRP A 372 11.02 3.18 -20.18
N SER A 373 10.15 2.24 -19.83
CA SER A 373 10.12 1.52 -18.55
C SER A 373 9.78 0.07 -18.76
N GLY A 374 10.73 -0.87 -18.60
CA GLY A 374 10.42 -2.31 -18.53
C GLY A 374 9.37 -2.82 -19.54
N ALA A 375 9.48 -2.38 -20.81
CA ALA A 375 8.57 -2.64 -21.96
C ALA A 375 7.35 -1.71 -22.18
N ALA A 376 7.11 -0.70 -21.34
CA ALA A 376 6.09 0.32 -21.55
C ALA A 376 6.70 1.72 -21.77
N THR A 377 5.89 2.64 -22.28
CA THR A 377 6.24 4.07 -22.40
C THR A 377 5.41 4.86 -21.40
N VAL A 378 6.05 5.67 -20.56
CA VAL A 378 5.40 6.49 -19.55
C VAL A 378 5.55 7.97 -19.91
N GLY A 379 4.47 8.75 -19.81
CA GLY A 379 4.47 10.17 -20.16
C GLY A 379 5.11 11.07 -19.09
N GLN A 380 5.14 12.38 -19.34
CA GLN A 380 5.41 13.44 -18.35
C GLN A 380 6.57 13.17 -17.39
N PRO A 381 7.78 12.87 -17.90
CA PRO A 381 8.93 12.64 -17.04
C PRO A 381 9.39 13.91 -16.34
N ARG A 382 10.01 13.72 -15.18
CA ARG A 382 10.77 14.73 -14.47
C ARG A 382 12.16 14.75 -15.08
N VAL A 383 12.51 15.89 -15.66
CA VAL A 383 13.76 16.09 -16.39
C VAL A 383 14.71 16.89 -15.52
N VAL A 384 15.87 16.34 -15.21
CA VAL A 384 16.96 17.02 -14.52
C VAL A 384 18.18 17.02 -15.42
N ARG A 385 18.62 18.21 -15.82
CA ARG A 385 19.83 18.39 -16.61
C ARG A 385 20.99 18.74 -15.69
N MET A 386 22.02 17.93 -15.74
CA MET A 386 23.23 18.06 -14.95
C MET A 386 24.40 18.48 -15.84
N GLY A 387 25.27 19.31 -15.29
CA GLY A 387 26.58 19.59 -15.86
C GLY A 387 27.63 19.54 -14.76
N VAL A 388 28.88 19.37 -15.17
CA VAL A 388 30.00 19.46 -14.24
C VAL A 388 30.13 20.90 -13.75
N SER A 389 30.39 21.05 -12.45
CA SER A 389 30.51 22.36 -11.80
C SER A 389 31.94 22.73 -11.44
N ASN A 390 32.86 21.76 -11.48
CA ASN A 390 34.28 21.98 -11.27
C ASN A 390 35.07 21.75 -12.57
N PRO A 391 35.71 22.77 -13.16
CA PRO A 391 36.52 22.62 -14.38
C PRO A 391 37.64 21.57 -14.27
N VAL A 392 38.15 21.29 -13.06
CA VAL A 392 39.16 20.24 -12.83
C VAL A 392 38.58 18.84 -13.07
N ASP A 393 37.29 18.66 -12.79
CA ASP A 393 36.60 17.39 -12.99
C ASP A 393 36.16 17.17 -14.46
N GLU A 394 36.14 18.22 -15.29
CA GLU A 394 35.86 18.08 -16.73
C GLU A 394 36.91 17.19 -17.41
N ALA A 395 38.18 17.29 -16.97
CA ALA A 395 39.26 16.42 -17.45
C ALA A 395 39.12 14.96 -17.01
N ASN A 396 38.29 14.67 -16.00
CA ASN A 396 38.02 13.31 -15.51
C ASN A 396 36.83 12.65 -16.24
N LEU A 397 35.96 13.43 -16.90
CA LEU A 397 34.83 12.90 -17.68
C LEU A 397 35.28 12.23 -18.98
N THR A 398 36.28 12.82 -19.63
CA THR A 398 36.76 12.38 -20.93
C THR A 398 38.27 12.23 -20.91
N THR A 399 38.78 11.15 -21.48
CA THR A 399 40.22 10.97 -21.67
C THR A 399 40.56 11.16 -23.14
N VAL A 400 41.40 12.16 -23.44
CA VAL A 400 41.95 12.33 -24.79
C VAL A 400 43.24 11.51 -24.90
N SER A 401 43.33 10.66 -25.92
CA SER A 401 44.56 9.95 -26.28
C SER A 401 44.91 10.20 -27.74
N VAL A 402 46.20 10.19 -28.08
CA VAL A 402 46.69 10.43 -29.44
C VAL A 402 47.45 9.20 -29.90
N ASN A 403 47.08 8.64 -31.06
CA ASN A 403 47.78 7.54 -31.69
C ASN A 403 48.21 7.97 -33.11
N GLY A 404 49.48 8.33 -33.26
CA GLY A 404 49.99 8.96 -34.48
C GLY A 404 49.40 10.35 -34.69
N THR A 405 48.75 10.58 -35.83
CA THR A 405 48.06 11.85 -36.17
C THR A 405 46.60 11.90 -35.73
N ARG A 406 46.06 10.82 -35.17
CA ARG A 406 44.64 10.71 -34.79
C ARG A 406 44.46 10.92 -33.30
N ALA A 407 43.50 11.75 -32.92
CA ALA A 407 43.09 11.93 -31.53
C ALA A 407 41.81 11.15 -31.24
N PHE A 408 41.69 10.63 -30.02
CA PHE A 408 40.55 9.83 -29.57
C PHE A 408 40.05 10.35 -28.22
N LEU A 409 38.75 10.53 -28.08
CA LEU A 409 38.08 10.86 -26.84
C LEU A 409 37.42 9.60 -26.26
N THR A 410 37.68 9.31 -24.99
CA THR A 410 37.06 8.19 -24.28
C THR A 410 36.07 8.70 -23.24
N ILE A 411 34.84 8.17 -23.25
CA ILE A 411 33.83 8.34 -22.17
C ILE A 411 33.55 6.96 -21.58
N ALA A 412 33.55 6.86 -20.26
CA ALA A 412 33.41 5.57 -19.57
C ALA A 412 32.32 5.57 -18.49
N PRO A 413 31.03 5.57 -18.85
CA PRO A 413 29.97 5.51 -17.86
C PRO A 413 29.80 4.11 -17.28
N ILE A 414 29.33 4.08 -16.04
CA ILE A 414 28.93 2.86 -15.34
C ILE A 414 27.40 2.78 -15.35
N ASP A 415 26.87 1.68 -15.88
CA ASP A 415 25.46 1.33 -15.77
C ASP A 415 25.24 0.39 -14.58
N SER A 416 24.34 0.80 -13.67
CA SER A 416 23.89 0.00 -12.56
C SER A 416 22.82 -0.97 -13.05
N LEU A 417 23.25 -2.13 -13.53
CA LEU A 417 22.37 -3.28 -13.54
C LEU A 417 22.23 -3.78 -12.08
N ARG A 418 20.96 -3.78 -11.63
CA ARG A 418 20.32 -4.16 -10.34
C ARG A 418 20.66 -3.51 -8.99
N TYR A 419 19.53 -3.25 -8.30
CA TYR A 419 19.18 -3.58 -6.90
C TYR A 419 20.35 -3.97 -5.99
N TYR A 420 21.08 -2.95 -5.52
CA TYR A 420 21.89 -3.08 -4.33
C TYR A 420 21.07 -2.54 -3.15
N PRO A 421 20.67 -3.38 -2.17
CA PRO A 421 20.03 -2.90 -0.93
C PRO A 421 20.96 -1.99 -0.09
N THR A 422 22.21 -1.80 -0.51
CA THR A 422 23.18 -0.90 0.11
C THR A 422 23.67 0.23 -0.82
N ALA A 423 23.04 0.44 -1.97
CA ALA A 423 23.40 1.55 -2.84
C ALA A 423 23.11 2.89 -2.13
N PRO A 424 24.07 3.82 -2.05
CA PRO A 424 23.91 5.07 -1.32
C PRO A 424 22.85 6.02 -1.93
N CYS A 425 22.36 5.70 -3.13
CA CYS A 425 21.42 6.51 -3.91
C CYS A 425 19.98 5.97 -3.93
N GLY A 426 19.68 4.94 -3.13
CA GLY A 426 18.38 4.27 -3.10
C GLY A 426 18.26 3.11 -4.11
N LEU A 427 17.07 2.51 -4.15
CA LEU A 427 16.71 1.46 -5.10
C LEU A 427 16.42 2.10 -6.47
N GLY A 428 17.27 1.85 -7.46
CA GLY A 428 16.99 2.26 -8.84
C GLY A 428 17.91 1.55 -9.83
N PHE A 429 17.38 1.27 -11.02
CA PHE A 429 18.14 0.78 -12.16
C PHE A 429 17.84 1.69 -13.36
N PHE A 430 18.77 1.78 -14.31
CA PHE A 430 18.51 2.51 -15.54
C PHE A 430 17.72 1.62 -16.49
N ASP A 431 16.57 2.10 -16.94
CA ASP A 431 15.79 1.45 -18.00
C ASP A 431 16.43 1.72 -19.36
N GLU A 432 16.88 2.95 -19.59
CA GLU A 432 17.54 3.34 -20.82
C GLU A 432 18.76 4.22 -20.54
N MET A 433 19.86 3.92 -21.22
CA MET A 433 21.01 4.80 -21.30
C MET A 433 21.27 5.15 -22.77
N ASN A 434 21.23 6.43 -23.11
CA ASN A 434 21.48 6.93 -24.46
C ASN A 434 22.69 7.84 -24.46
N LEU A 435 23.78 7.45 -25.11
CA LEU A 435 24.95 8.30 -25.28
C LEU A 435 24.94 8.91 -26.68
N THR A 436 24.97 10.23 -26.77
CA THR A 436 24.92 11.01 -28.01
C THR A 436 26.18 11.86 -28.12
N TRP A 437 26.60 12.16 -29.36
CA TRP A 437 27.74 13.05 -29.60
C TRP A 437 27.56 13.89 -30.86
N ALA A 438 28.27 15.03 -30.90
CA ALA A 438 28.33 15.88 -32.08
C ALA A 438 29.04 15.19 -33.26
N SER A 439 28.27 14.73 -34.25
CA SER A 439 28.77 14.06 -35.46
C SER A 439 29.63 14.95 -36.36
N SER A 440 29.61 16.27 -36.14
CA SER A 440 30.49 17.23 -36.81
C SER A 440 31.95 17.12 -36.36
N ARG A 441 32.23 16.49 -35.22
CA ARG A 441 33.57 16.40 -34.63
C ARG A 441 33.99 14.99 -34.21
N PHE A 442 33.02 14.13 -33.89
CA PHE A 442 33.30 12.81 -33.31
C PHE A 442 32.65 11.68 -34.08
N ARG A 443 33.36 10.54 -34.18
CA ARG A 443 32.86 9.30 -34.78
C ARG A 443 33.19 8.11 -33.88
N LEU A 444 32.22 7.20 -33.70
CA LEU A 444 32.46 5.98 -32.94
C LEU A 444 33.57 5.13 -33.58
N SER A 445 34.63 4.91 -32.82
CA SER A 445 35.75 4.05 -33.21
C SER A 445 35.59 2.65 -32.60
N SER A 446 35.30 2.59 -31.30
CA SER A 446 35.03 1.32 -30.61
C SER A 446 34.11 1.49 -29.40
N LEU A 447 33.40 0.42 -29.06
CA LEU A 447 32.62 0.27 -27.84
C LEU A 447 33.12 -0.98 -27.10
N GLN A 448 33.60 -0.80 -25.88
CA GLN A 448 34.03 -1.90 -25.02
C GLN A 448 33.11 -2.00 -23.81
N THR A 449 32.87 -3.23 -23.33
CA THR A 449 32.08 -3.51 -22.13
C THR A 449 32.94 -4.28 -21.13
N GLN A 450 32.79 -3.97 -19.84
CA GLN A 450 33.50 -4.66 -18.76
C GLN A 450 32.57 -4.90 -17.56
N GLY A 451 32.57 -6.13 -17.04
CA GLY A 451 31.63 -6.54 -15.99
C GLY A 451 30.24 -6.89 -16.57
N GLY A 452 29.31 -7.24 -15.67
CA GLY A 452 27.87 -7.46 -15.93
C GLY A 452 27.49 -8.39 -17.09
N ALA A 453 26.18 -8.55 -17.30
CA ALA A 453 25.61 -9.09 -18.54
C ALA A 453 25.26 -7.90 -19.45
N PRO A 454 26.03 -7.62 -20.51
CA PRO A 454 25.84 -6.41 -21.29
C PRO A 454 24.51 -6.46 -22.06
N ALA A 455 23.69 -5.42 -21.91
CA ALA A 455 22.57 -5.19 -22.82
C ALA A 455 23.08 -5.01 -24.25
N SER A 456 22.39 -5.59 -25.25
CA SER A 456 22.72 -5.41 -26.67
C SER A 456 22.49 -3.95 -27.08
N PRO A 457 23.54 -3.18 -27.42
CA PRO A 457 23.38 -1.78 -27.80
C PRO A 457 22.72 -1.63 -29.17
N LEU A 458 21.86 -0.63 -29.30
CA LEU A 458 21.50 -0.05 -30.59
C LEU A 458 22.51 1.05 -30.92
N ILE A 459 23.28 0.86 -31.99
CA ILE A 459 24.33 1.80 -32.41
C ILE A 459 23.85 2.56 -33.66
N GLY A 460 23.84 3.89 -33.57
CA GLY A 460 23.60 4.79 -34.68
C GLY A 460 24.85 5.54 -35.12
N GLY A 461 24.70 6.46 -36.08
CA GLY A 461 25.83 7.25 -36.60
C GLY A 461 26.45 8.20 -35.57
N ASN A 462 25.65 8.65 -34.60
CA ASN A 462 26.03 9.62 -33.58
C ASN A 462 25.47 9.30 -32.18
N PHE A 463 25.07 8.04 -31.96
CA PHE A 463 24.57 7.60 -30.66
C PHE A 463 24.85 6.11 -30.40
N VAL A 464 24.88 5.74 -29.13
CA VAL A 464 24.78 4.37 -28.64
C VAL A 464 23.69 4.33 -27.58
N ARG A 465 22.72 3.43 -27.74
CA ARG A 465 21.59 3.28 -26.82
C ARG A 465 21.56 1.88 -26.22
N PHE A 466 21.45 1.81 -24.90
CA PHE A 466 21.24 0.61 -24.13
C PHE A 466 19.82 0.63 -23.57
N ARG A 467 19.11 -0.50 -23.66
CA ARG A 467 17.79 -0.70 -23.06
C ARG A 467 17.82 -1.95 -22.22
N ASN A 468 17.36 -1.84 -20.98
CA ASN A 468 17.35 -2.94 -20.05
C ASN A 468 15.94 -3.55 -19.93
N PRO A 469 15.66 -4.74 -20.50
CA PRO A 469 14.31 -5.33 -20.55
C PRO A 469 13.67 -5.61 -19.18
N GLY A 470 14.42 -5.49 -18.09
CA GLY A 470 13.88 -5.52 -16.73
C GLY A 470 15.00 -5.65 -15.69
N PRO A 471 14.67 -5.70 -14.40
CA PRO A 471 15.67 -5.91 -13.36
C PRO A 471 16.35 -7.29 -13.53
N ALA A 472 17.67 -7.34 -13.77
CA ALA A 472 18.52 -8.56 -13.89
C ALA A 472 19.66 -8.59 -12.83
N GLU A 473 19.91 -9.71 -12.13
CA GLU A 473 20.72 -9.82 -10.87
C GLU A 473 22.23 -9.78 -11.10
N ASP A 474 22.63 -8.95 -12.05
CA ASP A 474 23.98 -8.94 -12.57
C ASP A 474 24.80 -7.79 -11.99
N ALA A 475 26.13 -7.94 -12.01
CA ALA A 475 27.02 -6.85 -11.64
C ALA A 475 26.87 -5.64 -12.58
N PRO A 476 27.21 -4.41 -12.13
CA PRO A 476 27.27 -3.24 -12.99
C PRO A 476 28.10 -3.46 -14.25
N THR A 477 27.62 -2.95 -15.39
CA THR A 477 28.35 -2.97 -16.66
C THR A 477 29.03 -1.62 -16.85
N LYS A 478 30.35 -1.62 -17.05
CA LYS A 478 31.09 -0.43 -17.45
C LYS A 478 31.15 -0.38 -18.97
N TYR A 479 30.68 0.73 -19.54
CA TYR A 479 30.83 1.01 -20.96
C TYR A 479 32.05 1.87 -21.16
N ARG A 480 32.81 1.62 -22.23
CA ARG A 480 33.90 2.49 -22.67
C ARG A 480 33.71 2.81 -24.13
N LEU A 481 33.23 4.01 -24.41
CA LEU A 481 33.08 4.54 -25.76
C LEU A 481 34.37 5.26 -26.14
N VAL A 482 34.96 4.86 -27.27
CA VAL A 482 36.13 5.52 -27.86
C VAL A 482 35.67 6.17 -29.16
N LEU A 483 35.78 7.49 -29.22
CA LEU A 483 35.41 8.32 -30.35
C LEU A 483 36.67 8.86 -31.02
N GLU A 484 36.78 8.74 -32.34
CA GLU A 484 37.81 9.41 -33.14
C GLU A 484 37.42 10.89 -33.32
N VAL A 485 38.39 11.78 -33.11
CA VAL A 485 38.25 13.23 -33.28
C VAL A 485 38.82 13.61 -34.64
N PHE A 486 38.08 14.39 -35.43
CA PHE A 486 38.51 14.85 -36.75
C PHE A 486 38.26 16.33 -37.00
#